data_AF-A0A6B0HL87-F1
#
_entry.id   AF-A0A6B0HL87-F1
#
_cell.length_a   1.000
_cell.length_b   1.000
_cell.length_c   1.000
_cell.angle_alpha   90.00
_cell.angle_beta   90.00
_cell.angle_gamma   90.00
#
_symmetry.space_group_name_H-M   'P 1'
#
loop_
_entity.id
_entity.type
_entity.pdbx_description
1 polymer ?
#
loop_
_entity_poly.entity_id
_entity_poly.type
_entity_poly.pdbx_seq_one_letter_code
_entity_poly.pdbx_strand_id
1 'polypeptide(L)'
;MTNLHDRRRVLQIAGAGAIASVAGCSDLDSSESVESEPEADGSGDQQDADGSDDEQGDVLTAIAEPEMDDMQELQEEVMTGELSQEEAMQRQNELHEEAIDEFETRVDSEDDTDLRIEETEDGSGLYLVDGSADVLVDALRSGDISVLGQTGLYDQILQQQQQQQPEGEEIDEDQLEEIEEQLEEQASEDDE
;
A
#
# COMPACT_ATOMS: atom_id res chain seq x y z
N MET A 1 46.60 42.56 -8.25
CA MET A 1 46.87 41.41 -9.13
C MET A 1 47.14 40.22 -8.23
N THR A 2 46.25 39.24 -8.27
CA THR A 2 46.32 37.94 -7.58
C THR A 2 47.35 37.01 -8.24
N ASN A 3 47.50 35.80 -7.65
CA ASN A 3 48.11 34.56 -8.18
C ASN A 3 49.60 34.33 -7.82
N LEU A 4 50.07 33.17 -7.32
CA LEU A 4 49.68 31.74 -7.43
C LEU A 4 50.16 30.98 -6.15
N HIS A 5 49.35 30.11 -5.51
CA HIS A 5 49.43 28.61 -5.51
C HIS A 5 50.72 28.01 -4.87
N ASP A 6 50.76 26.93 -4.06
CA ASP A 6 49.84 25.83 -3.73
C ASP A 6 50.57 24.85 -2.76
N ARG A 7 49.84 23.87 -2.22
CA ARG A 7 50.29 22.53 -1.72
C ARG A 7 50.45 22.32 -0.21
N ARG A 8 49.28 22.26 0.43
CA ARG A 8 48.77 21.16 1.27
C ARG A 8 49.80 20.16 1.83
N ARG A 9 49.94 20.16 3.17
CA ARG A 9 50.50 19.05 3.94
C ARG A 9 49.35 18.30 4.61
N VAL A 10 49.17 17.05 4.24
CA VAL A 10 48.14 16.11 4.76
C VAL A 10 48.50 15.76 6.21
N LEU A 11 47.61 16.07 7.15
CA LEU A 11 47.66 15.52 8.51
C LEU A 11 46.76 14.29 8.55
N GLN A 12 47.38 13.11 8.58
CA GLN A 12 46.74 11.87 8.96
C GLN A 12 46.39 11.94 10.45
N ILE A 13 45.10 11.95 10.77
CA ILE A 13 44.59 11.64 12.11
C ILE A 13 43.80 10.34 11.99
N ALA A 14 44.43 9.25 12.40
CA ALA A 14 43.77 8.01 12.74
C ALA A 14 43.21 8.19 14.15
N GLY A 15 41.91 8.45 14.25
CA GLY A 15 41.17 8.52 15.51
C GLY A 15 40.27 7.30 15.63
N ALA A 16 40.70 6.32 16.43
CA ALA A 16 39.86 5.19 16.83
C ALA A 16 38.69 5.71 17.69
N GLY A 17 37.51 5.81 17.08
CA GLY A 17 36.26 6.11 17.78
C GLY A 17 35.57 4.80 18.15
N ALA A 18 35.69 4.40 19.41
CA ALA A 18 34.85 3.36 19.98
C ALA A 18 33.43 3.90 20.14
N ILE A 19 32.53 3.51 19.24
CA ILE A 19 31.09 3.71 19.41
C ILE A 19 30.52 2.49 20.13
N ALA A 20 30.13 2.69 21.38
CA ALA A 20 29.38 1.73 22.17
C ALA A 20 27.87 1.90 21.89
N SER A 21 27.27 0.81 21.40
CA SER A 21 25.89 0.33 21.59
C SER A 21 24.71 1.28 21.33
N VAL A 22 23.90 0.95 20.31
CA VAL A 22 22.44 0.78 20.43
C VAL A 22 22.00 -0.39 19.53
N ALA A 23 21.08 -1.20 20.06
CA ALA A 23 20.42 -2.38 19.54
C ALA A 23 20.25 -2.54 18.00
N GLY A 24 20.55 -3.75 17.51
CA GLY A 24 19.55 -4.53 16.77
C GLY A 24 19.55 -4.57 15.24
N CYS A 25 20.56 -4.07 14.53
CA CYS A 25 20.71 -4.40 13.11
C CYS A 25 21.47 -5.72 12.97
N SER A 26 20.74 -6.76 12.57
CA SER A 26 21.23 -8.08 12.22
C SER A 26 22.38 -8.03 11.21
N ASP A 27 23.53 -8.54 11.65
CA ASP A 27 24.60 -9.22 10.89
C ASP A 27 24.75 -8.83 9.41
N LEU A 28 25.56 -7.80 9.18
CA LEU A 28 26.38 -7.71 7.98
C LEU A 28 27.83 -7.52 8.42
N ASP A 29 28.63 -8.53 8.10
CA ASP A 29 30.09 -8.63 8.20
C ASP A 29 30.67 -9.31 9.46
N SER A 30 30.84 -10.63 9.36
CA SER A 30 31.99 -11.32 9.98
C SER A 30 32.91 -11.81 8.87
N SER A 31 33.60 -10.88 8.20
CA SER A 31 34.78 -11.17 7.39
C SER A 31 36.06 -10.65 8.05
N GLU A 32 36.34 -11.09 9.29
CA GLU A 32 37.71 -11.04 9.82
C GLU A 32 38.54 -12.23 9.30
N SER A 33 39.09 -12.03 8.11
CA SER A 33 40.53 -12.17 7.80
C SER A 33 41.36 -13.11 8.69
N VAL A 34 41.67 -14.32 8.20
CA VAL A 34 43.01 -14.94 8.36
C VAL A 34 43.43 -15.64 7.06
N GLU A 35 44.28 -14.92 6.31
CA GLU A 35 45.49 -15.42 5.62
C GLU A 35 45.37 -16.64 4.71
N SER A 36 45.35 -16.41 3.39
CA SER A 36 46.32 -16.95 2.40
C SER A 36 46.06 -16.36 1.00
N GLU A 37 46.99 -15.54 0.51
CA GLU A 37 47.13 -15.14 -0.90
C GLU A 37 47.75 -16.29 -1.74
N PRO A 38 47.98 -16.14 -3.06
CA PRO A 38 47.09 -15.73 -4.15
C PRO A 38 47.17 -16.74 -5.33
N GLU A 39 46.14 -16.85 -6.18
CA GLU A 39 46.35 -17.05 -7.64
C GLU A 39 45.07 -16.59 -8.35
N ALA A 40 45.25 -15.72 -9.34
CA ALA A 40 44.22 -15.24 -10.24
C ALA A 40 43.93 -16.28 -11.33
N ASP A 41 42.65 -16.63 -11.54
CA ASP A 41 42.12 -16.80 -12.89
C ASP A 41 40.61 -16.55 -12.87
N GLY A 42 40.15 -15.64 -13.73
CA GLY A 42 38.84 -15.04 -13.65
C GLY A 42 37.72 -15.96 -14.11
N SER A 43 36.59 -15.85 -13.42
CA SER A 43 35.26 -15.65 -14.00
C SER A 43 34.37 -15.33 -12.81
N GLY A 44 33.84 -14.10 -12.79
CA GLY A 44 32.85 -13.71 -11.81
C GLY A 44 31.63 -14.57 -12.02
N ASP A 45 31.43 -15.55 -11.16
CA ASP A 45 30.11 -16.11 -10.89
C ASP A 45 29.39 -15.05 -10.07
N GLN A 46 28.93 -14.02 -10.78
CA GLN A 46 27.80 -13.22 -10.35
C GLN A 46 26.69 -14.24 -10.27
N GLN A 47 26.43 -14.72 -9.06
CA GLN A 47 25.31 -15.60 -8.79
C GLN A 47 24.09 -14.73 -9.01
N ASP A 48 23.65 -14.70 -10.26
CA ASP A 48 22.34 -14.27 -10.70
C ASP A 48 21.37 -15.01 -9.78
N ALA A 49 20.87 -14.26 -8.80
CA ALA A 49 19.83 -14.74 -7.92
C ALA A 49 18.62 -15.01 -8.80
N ASP A 50 18.43 -16.31 -9.04
CA ASP A 50 17.17 -16.97 -9.28
C ASP A 50 16.32 -16.32 -10.38
N GLY A 51 16.50 -16.85 -11.58
CA GLY A 51 15.46 -16.78 -12.59
C GLY A 51 14.23 -17.53 -12.10
N SER A 52 13.32 -16.81 -11.48
CA SER A 52 11.90 -17.00 -11.73
C SER A 52 11.63 -16.41 -13.11
N ASP A 53 11.96 -17.19 -14.15
CA ASP A 53 11.27 -17.13 -15.43
C ASP A 53 9.87 -17.69 -15.18
N ASP A 54 9.10 -16.93 -14.41
CA ASP A 54 7.68 -17.08 -14.34
C ASP A 54 7.17 -16.14 -15.42
N GLU A 55 6.84 -16.70 -16.58
CA GLU A 55 5.93 -16.12 -17.56
C GLU A 55 4.50 -15.95 -16.96
N GLN A 56 4.42 -15.54 -15.69
CA GLN A 56 3.27 -14.86 -15.14
C GLN A 56 3.27 -13.51 -15.84
N GLY A 57 2.16 -13.12 -16.46
CA GLY A 57 2.06 -11.82 -17.14
C GLY A 57 2.51 -10.67 -16.22
N ASP A 58 2.71 -9.49 -16.78
CA ASP A 58 3.06 -8.27 -16.03
C ASP A 58 1.82 -7.77 -15.26
N VAL A 59 1.26 -8.68 -14.46
CA VAL A 59 -0.02 -8.60 -13.81
C VAL A 59 0.21 -8.00 -12.45
N LEU A 60 -0.27 -6.78 -12.28
CA LEU A 60 -0.04 -5.96 -11.11
C LEU A 60 -1.36 -5.73 -10.37
N THR A 61 -1.26 -5.47 -9.08
CA THR A 61 -2.40 -5.04 -8.28
C THR A 61 -2.57 -3.55 -8.45
N ALA A 62 -3.76 -3.11 -8.83
CA ALA A 62 -4.15 -1.71 -8.90
C ALA A 62 -5.30 -1.44 -7.92
N ILE A 63 -5.32 -0.26 -7.32
CA ILE A 63 -6.41 0.18 -6.43
C ILE A 63 -6.97 1.49 -6.97
N ALA A 64 -8.24 1.47 -7.36
CA ALA A 64 -9.03 2.66 -7.68
C ALA A 64 -9.67 3.17 -6.39
N GLU A 65 -9.27 4.37 -5.98
CA GLU A 65 -9.77 5.06 -4.80
C GLU A 65 -10.07 6.51 -5.20
N PRO A 66 -11.04 7.16 -4.52
CA PRO A 66 -11.34 8.55 -4.78
C PRO A 66 -10.12 9.45 -4.57
N GLU A 67 -10.03 10.53 -5.35
CA GLU A 67 -8.88 11.42 -5.27
C GLU A 67 -8.75 12.03 -3.86
N MET A 68 -7.50 12.21 -3.45
CA MET A 68 -7.20 12.75 -2.12
C MET A 68 -7.74 14.17 -1.94
N ASP A 69 -7.82 14.95 -3.02
CA ASP A 69 -8.39 16.30 -3.00
C ASP A 69 -9.90 16.27 -2.72
N ASP A 70 -10.67 15.39 -3.35
CA ASP A 70 -12.11 15.24 -3.09
C ASP A 70 -12.38 14.76 -1.66
N MET A 71 -11.57 13.83 -1.16
CA MET A 71 -11.68 13.34 0.21
C MET A 71 -11.34 14.43 1.24
N GLN A 72 -10.41 15.32 0.93
CA GLN A 72 -10.08 16.47 1.78
C GLN A 72 -11.22 17.49 1.77
N GLU A 73 -11.76 17.83 0.60
CA GLU A 73 -12.91 18.74 0.48
C GLU A 73 -14.10 18.21 1.29
N LEU A 74 -14.44 16.93 1.13
CA LEU A 74 -15.49 16.27 1.88
C LEU A 74 -15.30 16.38 3.39
N GLN A 75 -14.06 16.17 3.86
CA GLN A 75 -13.74 16.28 5.29
C GLN A 75 -13.86 17.73 5.78
N GLU A 76 -13.47 18.71 4.98
CA GLU A 76 -13.64 20.13 5.28
C GLU A 76 -15.12 20.53 5.36
N GLU A 77 -15.96 20.05 4.45
CA GLU A 77 -17.42 20.27 4.47
C GLU A 77 -18.07 19.72 5.74
N VAL A 78 -17.64 18.53 6.20
CA VAL A 78 -18.09 17.96 7.48
C VAL A 78 -17.63 18.79 8.67
N MET A 79 -16.36 19.21 8.69
CA MET A 79 -15.81 20.01 9.80
C MET A 79 -16.45 21.40 9.91
N THR A 80 -16.77 22.01 8.77
CA THR A 80 -17.46 23.30 8.70
C THR A 80 -18.96 23.18 8.96
N GLY A 81 -19.49 21.95 8.93
CA GLY A 81 -20.91 21.65 9.12
C GLY A 81 -21.76 21.98 7.90
N GLU A 82 -21.14 22.11 6.72
CA GLU A 82 -21.84 22.19 5.43
C GLU A 82 -22.50 20.86 5.07
N LEU A 83 -21.85 19.75 5.46
CA LEU A 83 -22.34 18.40 5.25
C LEU A 83 -22.56 17.68 6.60
N SER A 84 -23.67 16.97 6.76
CA SER A 84 -23.87 16.08 7.90
C SER A 84 -22.99 14.83 7.77
N GLN A 85 -22.78 14.12 8.88
CA GLN A 85 -21.99 12.87 8.85
C GLN A 85 -22.66 11.78 7.98
N GLU A 86 -24.00 11.74 7.95
CA GLU A 86 -24.76 10.81 7.11
C GLU A 86 -24.60 11.15 5.62
N GLU A 87 -24.73 12.43 5.26
CA GLU A 87 -24.51 12.90 3.89
C GLU A 87 -23.06 12.71 3.45
N ALA A 88 -22.10 12.84 4.36
CA ALA A 88 -20.68 12.60 4.06
C ALA A 88 -20.37 11.15 3.74
N MET A 89 -20.97 10.20 4.46
CA MET A 89 -20.84 8.78 4.13
C MET A 89 -21.45 8.45 2.77
N GLN A 90 -22.60 9.04 2.45
CA GLN A 90 -23.22 8.88 1.13
C GLN A 90 -22.32 9.45 0.03
N ARG A 91 -21.79 10.66 0.24
CA ARG A 91 -20.90 11.33 -0.72
C ARG A 91 -19.59 10.58 -0.92
N GLN A 92 -19.02 10.04 0.15
CA GLN A 92 -17.86 9.16 0.06
C GLN A 92 -18.14 7.93 -0.79
N ASN A 93 -19.29 7.28 -0.61
CA ASN A 93 -19.66 6.13 -1.41
C ASN A 93 -19.82 6.49 -2.89
N GLU A 94 -20.46 7.63 -3.18
CA GLU A 94 -20.58 8.14 -4.55
C GLU A 94 -19.22 8.39 -5.19
N LEU A 95 -18.28 9.01 -4.48
CA LEU A 95 -16.91 9.24 -4.97
C LEU A 95 -16.15 7.94 -5.21
N HIS A 96 -16.36 6.95 -4.36
CA HIS A 96 -15.75 5.62 -4.51
C HIS A 96 -16.31 4.90 -5.75
N GLU A 97 -17.63 4.93 -5.94
CA GLU A 97 -18.29 4.39 -7.14
C GLU A 97 -17.83 5.12 -8.41
N GLU A 98 -17.64 6.44 -8.35
CA GLU A 98 -17.15 7.25 -9.47
C GLU A 98 -15.70 6.89 -9.84
N ALA A 99 -14.81 6.74 -8.85
CA ALA A 99 -13.43 6.32 -9.09
C ALA A 99 -13.34 4.94 -9.76
N ILE A 100 -14.18 4.00 -9.32
CA ILE A 100 -14.31 2.67 -9.92
C ILE A 100 -14.78 2.78 -11.38
N ASP A 101 -15.87 3.52 -11.64
CA ASP A 101 -16.45 3.66 -12.99
C ASP A 101 -15.47 4.35 -13.95
N GLU A 102 -14.73 5.36 -13.47
CA GLU A 102 -13.72 6.06 -14.26
C GLU A 102 -12.57 5.13 -14.67
N PHE A 103 -12.08 4.31 -13.74
CA PHE A 103 -11.04 3.33 -14.05
C PHE A 103 -11.53 2.28 -15.05
N GLU A 104 -12.70 1.68 -14.83
CA GLU A 104 -13.28 0.68 -15.72
C GLU A 104 -13.57 1.24 -17.12
N THR A 105 -14.08 2.47 -17.20
CA THR A 105 -14.31 3.18 -18.46
C THR A 105 -13.01 3.39 -19.23
N ARG A 106 -11.90 3.67 -18.54
CA ARG A 106 -10.59 3.78 -19.19
C ARG A 106 -10.09 2.44 -19.69
N VAL A 107 -10.23 1.36 -18.93
CA VAL A 107 -9.84 0.03 -19.39
C VAL A 107 -10.64 -0.39 -20.62
N ASP A 108 -11.94 -0.05 -20.68
CA ASP A 108 -12.78 -0.31 -21.85
C ASP A 108 -12.52 0.65 -23.03
N SER A 109 -11.74 1.72 -22.80
CA SER A 109 -11.45 2.72 -23.83
C SER A 109 -10.61 2.14 -24.96
N GLU A 110 -10.97 2.49 -26.20
CA GLU A 110 -10.24 2.07 -27.40
C GLU A 110 -8.82 2.66 -27.50
N ASP A 111 -8.53 3.70 -26.69
CA ASP A 111 -7.23 4.37 -26.66
C ASP A 111 -6.16 3.59 -25.88
N ASP A 112 -6.57 2.72 -24.94
CA ASP A 112 -5.69 2.01 -24.01
C ASP A 112 -5.79 0.48 -24.17
N THR A 113 -5.63 -0.01 -25.41
CA THR A 113 -5.76 -1.46 -25.72
C THR A 113 -4.75 -2.38 -25.03
N ASP A 114 -3.71 -1.77 -24.45
CA ASP A 114 -2.63 -2.41 -23.70
C ASP A 114 -2.91 -2.45 -22.20
N LEU A 115 -4.08 -2.01 -21.71
CA LEU A 115 -4.52 -2.18 -20.32
C LEU A 115 -5.71 -3.15 -20.27
N ARG A 116 -5.64 -4.14 -19.38
CA ARG A 116 -6.71 -5.12 -19.17
C ARG A 116 -6.89 -5.43 -17.70
N ILE A 117 -8.14 -5.63 -17.30
CA ILE A 117 -8.49 -6.19 -15.99
C ILE A 117 -8.54 -7.71 -16.14
N GLU A 118 -7.67 -8.39 -15.39
CA GLU A 118 -7.61 -9.86 -15.30
C GLU A 118 -8.55 -10.37 -14.19
N GLU A 119 -8.58 -9.67 -13.06
CA GLU A 119 -9.45 -9.99 -11.93
C GLU A 119 -9.88 -8.71 -11.19
N THR A 120 -11.06 -8.75 -10.57
CA THR A 120 -11.59 -7.64 -9.76
C THR A 120 -12.49 -8.19 -8.65
N GLU A 121 -12.58 -7.46 -7.55
CA GLU A 121 -13.59 -7.67 -6.51
C GLU A 121 -14.65 -6.57 -6.58
N ASP A 122 -15.91 -6.96 -6.83
CA ASP A 122 -17.06 -6.06 -6.99
C ASP A 122 -17.15 -5.00 -5.89
N GLY A 123 -17.10 -3.72 -6.27
CA GLY A 123 -17.32 -2.58 -5.37
C GLY A 123 -16.16 -2.24 -4.44
N SER A 124 -15.08 -3.02 -4.44
CA SER A 124 -13.90 -2.75 -3.59
C SER A 124 -12.92 -1.74 -4.18
N GLY A 125 -12.95 -1.56 -5.51
CA GLY A 125 -11.93 -0.81 -6.23
C GLY A 125 -10.58 -1.52 -6.34
N LEU A 126 -10.51 -2.81 -5.98
CA LEU A 126 -9.30 -3.62 -6.06
C LEU A 126 -9.29 -4.42 -7.37
N TYR A 127 -8.22 -4.22 -8.15
CA TYR A 127 -8.05 -4.84 -9.45
C TYR A 127 -6.73 -5.56 -9.58
N LEU A 128 -6.75 -6.62 -10.37
CA LEU A 128 -5.58 -7.27 -10.92
C LEU A 128 -5.52 -6.93 -12.41
N VAL A 129 -4.48 -6.21 -12.83
CA VAL A 129 -4.40 -5.59 -14.16
C VAL A 129 -3.15 -6.03 -14.89
N ASP A 130 -3.28 -6.33 -16.17
CA ASP A 130 -2.15 -6.55 -17.09
C ASP A 130 -2.04 -5.33 -18.00
N GLY A 131 -0.84 -4.76 -18.11
CA GLY A 131 -0.64 -3.77 -19.13
C GLY A 131 0.74 -3.19 -19.25
N SER A 132 0.91 -2.36 -20.28
CA SER A 132 2.21 -1.72 -20.52
C SER A 132 2.54 -0.70 -19.42
N ALA A 133 3.82 -0.62 -19.05
CA ALA A 133 4.29 0.29 -18.01
C ALA A 133 3.92 1.76 -18.28
N ASP A 134 3.90 2.19 -19.54
CA ASP A 134 3.53 3.56 -19.90
C ASP A 134 2.06 3.85 -19.55
N VAL A 135 1.14 2.92 -19.83
CA VAL A 135 -0.29 3.08 -19.54
C VAL A 135 -0.57 3.03 -18.04
N LEU A 136 0.09 2.11 -17.32
CA LEU A 136 -0.06 2.01 -15.86
C LEU A 136 0.48 3.24 -15.12
N VAL A 137 1.59 3.81 -15.60
CA VAL A 137 2.14 5.07 -15.05
C VAL A 137 1.27 6.26 -15.41
N ASP A 138 0.63 6.25 -16.59
CA ASP A 138 -0.34 7.28 -16.95
C ASP A 138 -1.56 7.23 -16.01
N ALA A 139 -2.13 6.05 -15.79
CA ALA A 139 -3.26 5.85 -14.87
C ALA A 139 -2.97 6.35 -13.44
N LEU A 140 -1.76 6.09 -12.93
CA LEU A 140 -1.30 6.64 -11.64
C LEU A 140 -1.19 8.17 -11.62
N ARG A 141 -0.95 8.81 -12.77
CA ARG A 141 -0.79 10.26 -12.86
C ARG A 141 -2.11 10.97 -13.07
N SER A 142 -3.05 10.36 -13.77
CA SER A 142 -4.41 10.87 -13.93
C SER A 142 -5.24 10.72 -12.66
N GLY A 143 -4.87 9.80 -11.76
CA GLY A 143 -5.57 9.60 -10.49
C GLY A 143 -6.55 8.42 -10.49
N ASP A 144 -6.72 7.76 -11.64
CA ASP A 144 -7.68 6.65 -11.80
C ASP A 144 -7.31 5.45 -10.93
N ILE A 145 -6.01 5.30 -10.67
CA ILE A 145 -5.50 4.37 -9.67
C ILE A 145 -4.59 5.12 -8.72
N SER A 146 -4.72 4.81 -7.44
CA SER A 146 -3.95 5.43 -6.36
C SER A 146 -2.70 4.61 -6.01
N VAL A 147 -2.76 3.29 -6.19
CA VAL A 147 -1.69 2.37 -5.80
C VAL A 147 -1.44 1.36 -6.90
N LEU A 148 -0.15 1.09 -7.17
CA LEU A 148 0.31 -0.07 -7.92
C LEU A 148 1.18 -0.96 -7.04
N GLY A 149 0.88 -2.25 -7.03
CA GLY A 149 1.58 -3.26 -6.25
C GLY A 149 1.85 -4.54 -7.05
N GLN A 150 2.64 -5.43 -6.48
CA GLN A 150 2.84 -6.77 -7.01
C GLN A 150 1.57 -7.59 -6.82
N THR A 151 1.34 -8.60 -7.67
CA THR A 151 0.17 -9.51 -7.64
C THR A 151 -0.19 -10.01 -6.24
N GLY A 152 0.82 -10.37 -5.41
CA GLY A 152 0.58 -10.87 -4.05
C GLY A 152 -0.05 -9.86 -3.07
N LEU A 153 -0.08 -8.57 -3.42
CA LEU A 153 -0.77 -7.54 -2.65
C LEU A 153 -2.30 -7.74 -2.73
N TYR A 154 -2.81 -8.14 -3.89
CA TYR A 154 -4.24 -8.40 -4.11
C TYR A 154 -4.78 -9.43 -3.10
N ASP A 155 -4.17 -10.62 -3.06
CA ASP A 155 -4.52 -11.69 -2.11
C ASP A 155 -4.38 -11.26 -0.65
N GLN A 156 -3.37 -10.45 -0.34
CA GLN A 156 -3.14 -9.94 1.00
C GLN A 156 -4.26 -8.99 1.43
N ILE A 157 -4.71 -8.10 0.55
CA ILE A 157 -5.83 -7.20 0.83
C ILE A 157 -7.11 -8.01 1.03
N LEU A 158 -7.42 -8.96 0.14
CA LEU A 158 -8.60 -9.83 0.27
C LEU A 158 -8.62 -10.61 1.59
N GLN A 159 -7.48 -11.13 2.05
CA GLN A 159 -7.38 -11.84 3.33
C GLN A 159 -7.60 -10.90 4.54
N GLN A 160 -7.21 -9.63 4.42
CA GLN A 160 -7.47 -8.65 5.48
C GLN A 160 -8.93 -8.23 5.52
N GLN A 161 -9.58 -8.07 4.37
CA GLN A 161 -11.01 -7.75 4.31
C GLN A 161 -11.87 -8.88 4.89
N GLN A 162 -11.54 -10.14 4.59
CA GLN A 162 -12.23 -11.30 5.17
C GLN A 162 -12.05 -11.41 6.69
N GLN A 163 -10.93 -10.96 7.25
CA GLN A 163 -10.72 -10.93 8.70
C GLN A 163 -11.37 -9.72 9.39
N GLN A 164 -11.70 -8.68 8.62
CA GLN A 164 -12.33 -7.45 9.12
C GLN A 164 -13.84 -7.43 8.94
N GLN A 165 -14.41 -8.30 8.10
CA GLN A 165 -15.81 -8.65 8.26
C GLN A 165 -15.93 -9.25 9.66
N PRO A 166 -16.60 -8.59 10.64
CA PRO A 166 -17.09 -9.36 11.76
C PRO A 166 -17.88 -10.47 11.10
N GLU A 167 -17.51 -11.73 11.34
CA GLU A 167 -18.45 -12.83 11.20
C GLU A 167 -19.75 -12.26 11.73
N GLY A 168 -20.75 -12.09 10.87
CA GLY A 168 -22.04 -11.59 11.30
C GLY A 168 -22.38 -12.48 12.47
N GLU A 169 -22.28 -11.92 13.68
CA GLU A 169 -22.71 -12.57 14.87
C GLU A 169 -24.19 -12.72 14.55
N GLU A 170 -24.55 -13.90 14.06
CA GLU A 170 -25.93 -14.32 13.98
C GLU A 170 -26.35 -14.16 15.43
N ILE A 171 -26.97 -13.02 15.74
CA ILE A 171 -27.52 -12.78 17.06
C ILE A 171 -28.58 -13.88 17.14
N ASP A 172 -28.20 -15.00 17.74
CA ASP A 172 -29.09 -16.13 17.94
C ASP A 172 -30.35 -15.57 18.61
N GLU A 173 -31.51 -16.10 18.24
CA GLU A 173 -32.82 -15.62 18.71
C GLU A 173 -32.84 -15.47 20.26
N ASP A 174 -32.09 -16.33 20.93
CA ASP A 174 -31.84 -16.33 22.39
C ASP A 174 -31.14 -15.05 22.90
N GLN A 175 -30.20 -14.49 22.15
CA GLN A 175 -29.47 -13.27 22.52
C GLN A 175 -30.29 -12.00 22.23
N LEU A 176 -31.19 -12.04 21.24
CA LEU A 176 -32.21 -11.00 21.03
C LEU A 176 -33.23 -10.96 22.18
N GLU A 177 -33.71 -12.12 22.65
CA GLU A 177 -34.61 -12.20 23.82
C GLU A 177 -33.94 -11.65 25.09
N GLU A 178 -32.66 -11.95 25.33
CA GLU A 178 -31.94 -11.46 26.52
C GLU A 178 -31.70 -9.94 26.50
N ILE A 179 -31.54 -9.34 25.32
CA ILE A 179 -31.45 -7.88 25.15
C ILE A 179 -32.84 -7.24 25.37
N GLU A 180 -33.91 -7.87 24.87
CA GLU A 180 -35.28 -7.37 25.03
C GLU A 180 -35.73 -7.42 26.51
N GLU A 181 -35.42 -8.50 27.25
CA GLU A 181 -35.66 -8.57 28.71
C GLU A 181 -34.89 -7.50 29.49
N GLN A 182 -33.62 -7.24 29.14
CA GLN A 182 -32.83 -6.18 29.78
C GLN A 182 -33.39 -4.78 29.54
N LEU A 183 -33.95 -4.52 28.35
CA LEU A 183 -34.60 -3.26 28.01
C LEU A 183 -35.94 -3.09 28.75
N GLU A 184 -36.72 -4.16 28.93
CA GLU A 184 -37.94 -4.12 29.74
C GLU A 184 -37.65 -3.91 31.23
N GLU A 185 -36.58 -4.52 31.76
CA GLU A 185 -36.20 -4.36 33.16
C GLU A 185 -35.75 -2.90 33.45
N GLN A 186 -34.92 -2.32 32.58
CA GLN A 186 -34.51 -0.91 32.70
C GLN A 186 -35.66 0.08 32.53
N ALA A 187 -36.66 -0.22 31.70
CA ALA A 187 -37.85 0.63 31.55
C ALA A 187 -38.76 0.60 32.79
N SER A 188 -38.70 -0.47 33.59
CA SER A 188 -39.46 -0.61 34.83
C SER A 188 -38.80 0.06 36.04
N GLU A 189 -37.49 0.31 36.00
CA GLU A 189 -36.72 0.98 37.07
C GLU A 189 -36.81 2.52 37.02
N ASP A 190 -37.29 3.12 35.93
CA ASP A 190 -37.43 4.60 35.80
C ASP A 190 -38.81 5.13 36.30
N ASP A 191 -39.75 4.25 36.70
CA ASP A 191 -41.10 4.61 37.17
C ASP A 191 -41.31 4.44 38.71
N GLU A 192 -40.25 4.27 39.52
CA GLU A 192 -40.32 4.35 41.02
C GLU A 192 -39.74 5.64 41.63
#